data_AF-A0A961TZ22-F1
#
_entry.id   AF-A0A961TZ22-F1
#
_cell.length_a   1.000
_cell.length_b   1.000
_cell.length_c   1.000
_cell.angle_alpha   90.00
_cell.angle_beta   90.00
_cell.angle_gamma   90.00
#
_symmetry.space_group_name_H-M   'P 1'
#
loop_
_entity.id
_entity.type
_entity.pdbx_description
1 polymer ?
#
loop_
_entity_poly.entity_id
_entity_poly.type
_entity_poly.pdbx_seq_one_letter_code
_entity_poly.pdbx_strand_id
1 'polypeptide(L)'
;MKLAIGFTKAQEEYDCPTVATGIMANNYFYLGLNPHPDAEVIEDRMTRYRGFLERVVPLVGQRWTDYWLPMIRERNEAERDRDYSSMSDEMIFARYFDMCRWMEEMWYVHGHINFALINGTELSDFYDEVMSPEDPTESYQILQGYHTRPVDAAHGLWKLSRVVKSSPSLRSLFETTTPAGLKEALGNTAEGREFLAKLDEYLYDFGWRSDAVFDLADVTWRENPTIPLGNISRFVPMGDEDDPMVAFNNSVKRREERTAAIRERLAGDAEKLATFERLLGVSKYAYPLTEDHAFYIDQMGVALFRRYIRVLGERLAARGCLETGDDIFFLRDRDVRDAMANDTDHRALVVERRAHHEACAKVVPAQSLGHPPVPPEPGDFIDPFVDSLATRLLGV
;
A
#
# COMPACT_ATOMS: atom_id res chain seq x y z
N MET A 1 3.71 10.09 -11.06
CA MET A 1 4.59 11.23 -10.69
C MET A 1 4.31 11.79 -9.29
N LYS A 2 3.05 11.87 -8.82
CA LYS A 2 2.74 12.36 -7.45
C LYS A 2 3.42 11.54 -6.34
N LEU A 3 3.50 10.21 -6.52
CA LEU A 3 4.24 9.30 -5.64
C LEU A 3 5.69 9.75 -5.42
N ALA A 4 6.46 9.91 -6.51
CA ALA A 4 7.85 10.32 -6.42
C ALA A 4 8.01 11.69 -5.74
N ILE A 5 7.13 12.66 -6.02
CA ILE A 5 7.17 13.98 -5.39
C ILE A 5 6.98 13.88 -3.87
N GLY A 6 5.99 13.12 -3.40
CA GLY A 6 5.76 12.92 -1.97
C GLY A 6 6.95 12.24 -1.29
N PHE A 7 7.46 11.16 -1.88
CA PHE A 7 8.62 10.42 -1.37
C PHE A 7 9.87 11.29 -1.26
N THR A 8 10.20 12.03 -2.33
CA THR A 8 11.38 12.90 -2.35
C THR A 8 11.28 13.97 -1.26
N LYS A 9 10.13 14.61 -1.08
CA LYS A 9 9.91 15.59 0.00
C LYS A 9 10.15 14.98 1.39
N ALA A 10 9.66 13.78 1.62
CA ALA A 10 9.87 13.09 2.90
C ALA A 10 11.35 12.77 3.13
N GLN A 11 12.05 12.25 2.12
CA GLN A 11 13.49 11.93 2.18
C GLN A 11 14.36 13.17 2.46
N GLU A 12 14.00 14.32 1.88
CA GLU A 12 14.68 15.60 2.12
C GLU A 12 14.64 16.00 3.59
N GLU A 13 13.53 15.74 4.31
CA GLU A 13 13.43 16.05 5.75
C GLU A 13 14.38 15.23 6.63
N TYR A 14 14.86 14.08 6.14
CA TYR A 14 15.84 13.26 6.85
C TYR A 14 17.28 13.61 6.51
N ASP A 15 17.51 14.60 5.65
CA ASP A 15 18.83 14.80 5.02
C ASP A 15 19.34 13.51 4.37
N CYS A 16 18.44 12.71 3.79
CA CYS A 16 18.82 11.46 3.16
C CYS A 16 19.77 11.74 1.98
N PRO A 17 20.91 11.03 1.86
CA PRO A 17 21.82 11.20 0.73
C PRO A 17 21.27 10.58 -0.56
N THR A 18 20.11 9.93 -0.51
CA THR A 18 19.43 9.33 -1.66
C THR A 18 18.13 10.07 -1.99
N VAL A 19 17.72 9.96 -3.26
CA VAL A 19 16.48 10.52 -3.80
C VAL A 19 15.72 9.46 -4.58
N ALA A 20 14.40 9.43 -4.40
CA ALA A 20 13.51 8.63 -5.22
C ALA A 20 13.38 9.22 -6.63
N THR A 21 13.65 8.41 -7.65
CA THR A 21 13.48 8.78 -9.06
C THR A 21 12.49 7.85 -9.73
N GLY A 22 11.47 8.42 -10.38
CA GLY A 22 10.49 7.67 -11.16
C GLY A 22 10.69 7.86 -12.65
N ILE A 23 10.85 6.77 -13.41
CA ILE A 23 10.97 6.78 -14.86
C ILE A 23 9.82 5.96 -15.46
N MET A 24 9.24 6.45 -16.56
CA MET A 24 8.31 5.67 -17.37
C MET A 24 9.04 5.15 -18.60
N ALA A 25 9.04 3.82 -18.81
CA ALA A 25 9.54 3.21 -20.04
C ALA A 25 8.53 2.19 -20.53
N ASN A 26 8.06 2.33 -21.78
CA ASN A 26 7.03 1.48 -22.38
C ASN A 26 5.78 1.31 -21.49
N ASN A 27 5.27 2.40 -20.91
CA ASN A 27 4.15 2.41 -19.95
C ASN A 27 4.36 1.60 -18.64
N TYR A 28 5.57 1.12 -18.37
CA TYR A 28 5.95 0.60 -17.06
C TYR A 28 6.60 1.71 -16.23
N PHE A 29 6.20 1.81 -14.97
CA PHE A 29 6.79 2.72 -14.00
C PHE A 29 7.94 2.02 -13.26
N TYR A 30 9.12 2.61 -13.33
CA TYR A 30 10.31 2.18 -12.60
C TYR A 30 10.60 3.21 -11.53
N LEU A 31 10.66 2.77 -10.28
CA LEU A 31 11.08 3.58 -9.15
C LEU A 31 12.47 3.11 -8.71
N GLY A 32 13.41 4.03 -8.60
CA GLY A 32 14.75 3.78 -8.08
C GLY A 32 15.10 4.74 -6.95
N LEU A 33 15.95 4.27 -6.03
CA LEU A 33 16.63 5.11 -5.04
C LEU A 33 18.04 5.37 -5.55
N ASN A 34 18.34 6.62 -5.88
CA ASN A 34 19.64 7.01 -6.42
C ASN A 34 20.35 7.95 -5.44
N PRO A 35 21.69 7.98 -5.42
CA PRO A 35 22.40 9.05 -4.75
C PRO A 35 21.92 10.42 -5.26
N HIS A 36 21.90 11.41 -4.36
CA HIS A 36 21.64 12.79 -4.76
C HIS A 36 22.63 13.21 -5.87
N PRO A 37 22.19 13.91 -6.93
CA PRO A 37 23.05 14.20 -8.09
C PRO A 37 24.22 15.13 -7.78
N ASP A 38 24.13 15.88 -6.68
CA ASP A 38 25.19 16.77 -6.19
C ASP A 38 25.99 16.10 -5.06
N ALA A 39 27.29 15.88 -5.30
CA ALA A 39 28.20 15.24 -4.36
C ALA A 39 28.51 16.10 -3.13
N GLU A 40 28.53 17.42 -3.26
CA GLU A 40 28.74 18.32 -2.11
C GLU A 40 27.54 18.27 -1.16
N VAL A 41 26.32 18.13 -1.71
CA VAL A 41 25.11 17.91 -0.91
C VAL A 41 25.14 16.57 -0.19
N ILE A 42 25.62 15.50 -0.84
CA ILE A 42 25.80 14.20 -0.18
C ILE A 42 26.78 14.35 0.99
N GLU A 43 27.95 14.94 0.75
CA GLU A 43 28.99 15.10 1.78
C GLU A 43 28.46 15.91 2.98
N ASP A 44 27.80 17.05 2.73
CA ASP A 44 27.15 17.87 3.75
C ASP A 44 26.11 17.09 4.56
N ARG A 45 25.16 16.42 3.87
CA ARG A 45 24.11 15.63 4.52
C ARG A 45 24.68 14.51 5.38
N MET A 46 25.69 13.80 4.87
CA MET A 46 26.34 12.69 5.56
C MET A 46 27.00 13.10 6.89
N THR A 47 27.35 14.38 7.08
CA THR A 47 27.87 14.88 8.37
C THR A 47 26.85 14.77 9.52
N ARG A 48 25.55 14.70 9.22
CA ARG A 48 24.46 14.73 10.21
C ARG A 48 23.42 13.63 10.04
N TYR A 49 23.37 12.96 8.88
CA TYR A 49 22.35 11.98 8.52
C TYR A 49 22.13 10.90 9.59
N ARG A 50 23.19 10.24 10.05
CA ARG A 50 23.07 9.17 11.07
C ARG A 50 22.45 9.66 12.38
N GLY A 51 22.98 10.75 12.94
CA GLY A 51 22.44 11.33 14.17
C GLY A 51 21.02 11.89 13.99
N PHE A 52 20.65 12.28 12.76
CA PHE A 52 19.29 12.65 12.43
C PHE A 52 18.35 11.45 12.47
N LEU A 53 18.74 10.33 11.84
CA LEU A 53 17.97 9.08 11.85
C LEU A 53 17.73 8.60 13.29
N GLU A 54 18.79 8.51 14.09
CA GLU A 54 18.73 8.09 15.51
C GLU A 54 17.73 8.92 16.33
N ARG A 55 17.60 10.21 16.02
CA ARG A 55 16.71 11.13 16.73
C ARG A 55 15.26 11.07 16.23
N VAL A 56 15.06 10.95 14.91
CA VAL A 56 13.74 11.18 14.29
C VAL A 56 13.00 9.88 13.99
N VAL A 57 13.70 8.84 13.54
CA VAL A 57 13.09 7.57 13.14
C VAL A 57 12.32 6.88 14.29
N PRO A 58 12.80 6.90 15.55
CA PRO A 58 12.03 6.40 16.69
C PRO A 58 10.65 7.05 16.89
N LEU A 59 10.45 8.28 16.40
CA LEU A 59 9.22 9.06 16.59
C LEU A 59 8.18 8.83 15.48
N VAL A 60 8.56 8.20 14.35
CA VAL A 60 7.70 8.03 13.17
C VAL A 60 6.41 7.25 13.52
N GLY A 61 6.54 6.19 14.32
CA GLY A 61 5.39 5.38 14.74
C GLY A 61 4.38 6.13 15.62
N GLN A 62 4.88 6.98 16.52
CA GLN A 62 4.02 7.85 17.34
C GLN A 62 3.36 8.92 16.47
N ARG A 63 4.13 9.57 15.58
CA ARG A 63 3.61 10.59 14.65
C ARG A 63 2.53 10.01 13.73
N TRP A 64 2.66 8.75 13.29
CA TRP A 64 1.59 8.05 12.60
C TRP A 64 0.34 7.92 13.45
N THR A 65 0.48 7.34 14.64
CA THR A 65 -0.64 7.02 15.53
C THR A 65 -1.40 8.27 15.97
N ASP A 66 -0.67 9.32 16.34
CA ASP A 66 -1.23 10.49 17.00
C ASP A 66 -1.67 11.59 16.02
N TYR A 67 -1.11 11.60 14.80
CA TYR A 67 -1.34 12.69 13.84
C TYR A 67 -1.70 12.21 12.43
N TRP A 68 -0.83 11.44 11.76
CA TRP A 68 -1.04 11.14 10.35
C TRP A 68 -2.22 10.19 10.10
N LEU A 69 -2.37 9.14 10.89
CA LEU A 69 -3.47 8.19 10.74
C LEU A 69 -4.83 8.86 10.98
N PRO A 70 -5.05 9.61 12.08
CA PRO A 70 -6.28 10.37 12.26
C PRO A 70 -6.59 11.32 11.09
N MET A 71 -5.59 12.09 10.64
CA MET A 71 -5.73 13.03 9.52
C MET A 71 -6.12 12.33 8.22
N ILE A 72 -5.42 11.23 7.88
CA ILE A 72 -5.69 10.44 6.67
C ILE A 72 -7.07 9.82 6.74
N ARG A 73 -7.44 9.23 7.88
CA ARG A 73 -8.75 8.61 8.06
C ARG A 73 -9.87 9.62 7.95
N GLU A 74 -9.79 10.74 8.65
CA GLU A 74 -10.82 11.79 8.59
C GLU A 74 -11.05 12.24 7.15
N ARG A 75 -9.98 12.54 6.41
CA ARG A 75 -10.10 13.00 5.03
C ARG A 75 -10.57 11.91 4.08
N ASN A 76 -10.04 10.68 4.19
CA ASN A 76 -10.45 9.59 3.31
C ASN A 76 -11.88 9.13 3.59
N GLU A 77 -12.30 9.04 4.86
CA GLU A 77 -13.67 8.69 5.23
C GLU A 77 -14.68 9.71 4.69
N ALA A 78 -14.37 11.01 4.74
CA ALA A 78 -15.22 12.05 4.14
C ALA A 78 -15.38 11.91 2.61
N GLU A 79 -14.40 11.32 1.92
CA GLU A 79 -14.41 11.12 0.47
C GLU A 79 -15.12 9.82 0.03
N ARG A 80 -15.25 8.83 0.93
CA ARG A 80 -15.91 7.53 0.62
C ARG A 80 -17.32 7.70 0.06
N ASP A 81 -18.12 8.50 0.74
CA ASP A 81 -19.55 8.68 0.45
C ASP A 81 -19.85 9.97 -0.29
N ARG A 82 -18.83 10.70 -0.71
CA ARG A 82 -18.98 11.99 -1.38
C ARG A 82 -19.79 11.84 -2.67
N ASP A 83 -20.91 12.54 -2.81
CA ASP A 83 -21.65 12.56 -4.07
C ASP A 83 -21.04 13.61 -5.03
N TYR A 84 -20.48 13.14 -6.14
CA TYR A 84 -19.95 13.99 -7.21
C TYR A 84 -20.98 14.34 -8.27
N SER A 85 -22.09 13.60 -8.35
CA SER A 85 -23.12 13.82 -9.37
C SER A 85 -23.84 15.16 -9.15
N SER A 86 -23.93 15.62 -7.90
CA SER A 86 -24.59 16.88 -7.53
C SER A 86 -23.70 18.13 -7.66
N MET A 87 -22.42 17.99 -8.00
CA MET A 87 -21.49 19.13 -8.09
C MET A 87 -21.57 19.85 -9.44
N SER A 88 -21.32 21.16 -9.48
CA SER A 88 -21.14 21.88 -10.75
C SER A 88 -19.78 21.54 -11.39
N ASP A 89 -19.63 21.83 -12.69
CA ASP A 89 -18.35 21.62 -13.39
C ASP A 89 -17.22 22.45 -12.78
N GLU A 90 -17.50 23.70 -12.38
CA GLU A 90 -16.54 24.57 -11.70
C GLU A 90 -16.08 23.97 -10.37
N MET A 91 -17.00 23.37 -9.61
CA MET A 91 -16.67 22.71 -8.34
C MET A 91 -15.81 21.46 -8.57
N ILE A 92 -16.17 20.63 -9.55
CA ILE A 92 -15.36 19.45 -9.92
C ILE A 92 -13.96 19.89 -10.35
N PHE A 93 -13.86 20.97 -11.13
CA PHE A 93 -12.58 21.45 -11.64
C PHE A 93 -11.68 22.04 -10.56
N ALA A 94 -12.23 22.87 -9.67
CA ALA A 94 -11.50 23.38 -8.52
C ALA A 94 -10.96 22.24 -7.64
N ARG A 95 -11.73 21.16 -7.52
CA ARG A 95 -11.36 19.99 -6.72
C ARG A 95 -10.22 19.15 -7.29
N TYR A 96 -9.92 19.27 -8.58
CA TYR A 96 -8.85 18.52 -9.23
C TYR A 96 -7.51 18.76 -8.53
N PHE A 97 -7.20 20.03 -8.29
CA PHE A 97 -5.99 20.43 -7.60
C PHE A 97 -5.99 19.99 -6.14
N ASP A 98 -7.15 19.99 -5.48
CA ASP A 98 -7.26 19.53 -4.10
C ASP A 98 -6.97 18.03 -3.98
N MET A 99 -7.59 17.21 -4.83
CA MET A 99 -7.37 15.77 -4.86
C MET A 99 -5.93 15.42 -5.25
N CYS A 100 -5.34 16.16 -6.19
CA CYS A 100 -3.92 16.00 -6.54
C CYS A 100 -2.99 16.35 -5.37
N ARG A 101 -3.25 17.44 -4.64
CA ARG A 101 -2.47 17.80 -3.44
C ARG A 101 -2.65 16.75 -2.34
N TRP A 102 -3.86 16.22 -2.18
CA TRP A 102 -4.08 15.17 -1.19
C TRP A 102 -3.32 13.89 -1.53
N MET A 103 -3.30 13.49 -2.79
CA MET A 103 -2.48 12.38 -3.25
C MET A 103 -1.00 12.62 -2.95
N GLU A 104 -0.47 13.81 -3.24
CA GLU A 104 0.91 14.18 -2.88
C GLU A 104 1.18 14.11 -1.37
N GLU A 105 0.26 14.59 -0.55
CA GLU A 105 0.36 14.57 0.92
C GLU A 105 0.38 13.15 1.48
N MET A 106 -0.49 12.26 0.98
CA MET A 106 -0.47 10.86 1.39
C MET A 106 0.84 10.17 1.00
N TRP A 107 1.38 10.44 -0.20
CA TRP A 107 2.70 9.93 -0.59
C TRP A 107 3.85 10.54 0.20
N TYR A 108 3.71 11.78 0.66
CA TYR A 108 4.66 12.38 1.59
C TYR A 108 4.67 11.64 2.93
N VAL A 109 3.51 11.39 3.53
CA VAL A 109 3.40 10.56 4.74
C VAL A 109 3.98 9.16 4.52
N HIS A 110 3.65 8.52 3.40
CA HIS A 110 4.22 7.21 3.04
C HIS A 110 5.76 7.25 2.95
N GLY A 111 6.35 8.32 2.41
CA GLY A 111 7.80 8.46 2.36
C GLY A 111 8.46 8.39 3.75
N HIS A 112 7.83 8.97 4.77
CA HIS A 112 8.29 8.87 6.17
C HIS A 112 8.15 7.46 6.75
N ILE A 113 7.08 6.74 6.38
CA ILE A 113 6.78 5.40 6.90
C ILE A 113 7.90 4.42 6.58
N ASN A 114 8.50 4.53 5.39
CA ASN A 114 9.60 3.65 4.99
C ASN A 114 10.80 3.69 5.95
N PHE A 115 11.03 4.80 6.64
CA PHE A 115 12.11 4.91 7.63
C PHE A 115 11.80 4.12 8.92
N ALA A 116 10.53 3.86 9.25
CA ALA A 116 10.18 3.09 10.44
C ALA A 116 10.69 1.64 10.38
N LEU A 117 10.99 1.13 9.18
CA LEU A 117 11.61 -0.18 8.98
C LEU A 117 12.98 -0.28 9.66
N ILE A 118 13.73 0.82 9.76
CA ILE A 118 15.04 0.88 10.42
C ILE A 118 14.92 0.43 11.89
N ASN A 119 13.88 0.90 12.61
CA ASN A 119 13.65 0.45 13.99
C ASN A 119 13.44 -1.08 14.05
N GLY A 120 12.71 -1.65 13.08
CA GLY A 120 12.51 -3.09 12.98
C GLY A 120 13.81 -3.84 12.78
N THR A 121 14.63 -3.38 11.82
CA THR A 121 15.96 -3.92 11.53
C THR A 121 16.89 -3.87 12.75
N GLU A 122 16.96 -2.73 13.44
CA GLU A 122 17.81 -2.57 14.63
C GLU A 122 17.40 -3.53 15.77
N LEU A 123 16.10 -3.75 15.97
CA LEU A 123 15.62 -4.73 16.96
C LEU A 123 15.99 -6.16 16.54
N SER A 124 15.85 -6.50 15.26
CA SER A 124 16.21 -7.82 14.77
C SER A 124 17.71 -8.09 14.92
N ASP A 125 18.56 -7.13 14.54
CA ASP A 125 20.02 -7.24 14.65
C ASP A 125 20.45 -7.40 16.11
N PHE A 126 19.86 -6.61 17.01
CA PHE A 126 20.09 -6.74 18.45
C PHE A 126 19.62 -8.10 19.00
N TYR A 127 18.47 -8.59 18.53
CA TYR A 127 17.98 -9.92 18.90
C TYR A 127 18.96 -11.02 18.47
N ASP A 128 19.45 -10.95 17.23
CA ASP A 128 20.37 -11.95 16.68
C ASP A 128 21.74 -11.92 17.39
N GLU A 129 22.23 -10.73 17.76
CA GLU A 129 23.45 -10.59 18.59
C GLU A 129 23.30 -11.32 19.94
N VAL A 130 22.16 -11.16 20.61
CA VAL A 130 21.94 -11.67 21.97
C VAL A 130 21.57 -13.15 21.98
N MET A 131 20.71 -13.57 21.05
CA MET A 131 20.10 -14.90 21.07
C MET A 131 20.83 -15.89 20.16
N SER A 132 21.52 -15.40 19.13
CA SER A 132 22.21 -16.22 18.12
C SER A 132 21.33 -17.40 17.64
N PRO A 133 20.11 -17.12 17.12
CA PRO A 133 19.16 -18.17 16.77
C PRO A 133 19.68 -19.04 15.61
N GLU A 134 19.32 -20.32 15.62
CA GLU A 134 19.61 -21.22 14.49
C GLU A 134 18.71 -20.90 13.27
N ASP A 135 17.48 -20.45 13.52
CA ASP A 135 16.54 -20.00 12.49
C ASP A 135 16.79 -18.51 12.17
N PRO A 136 17.27 -18.17 10.96
CA PRO A 136 17.56 -16.79 10.59
C PRO A 136 16.30 -15.92 10.46
N THR A 137 15.11 -16.50 10.57
CA THR A 137 13.85 -15.75 10.57
C THR A 137 13.32 -15.44 11.96
N GLU A 138 13.93 -15.98 13.02
CA GLU A 138 13.42 -15.88 14.39
C GLU A 138 13.31 -14.43 14.88
N SER A 139 14.32 -13.60 14.58
CA SER A 139 14.33 -12.19 14.98
C SER A 139 13.14 -11.42 14.42
N TYR A 140 12.73 -11.69 13.17
CA TYR A 140 11.55 -11.05 12.57
C TYR A 140 10.23 -11.43 13.25
N GLN A 141 10.17 -12.57 13.95
CA GLN A 141 8.94 -13.03 14.62
C GLN A 141 8.56 -12.11 15.81
N ILE A 142 9.52 -11.35 16.38
CA ILE A 142 9.24 -10.37 17.44
C ILE A 142 8.50 -9.13 16.92
N LEU A 143 8.55 -8.88 15.60
CA LEU A 143 7.89 -7.75 14.94
C LEU A 143 6.47 -8.09 14.45
N GLN A 144 6.05 -9.35 14.55
CA GLN A 144 4.78 -9.85 14.02
C GLN A 144 3.67 -9.94 15.08
N GLY A 145 2.45 -10.34 14.66
CA GLY A 145 1.33 -10.60 15.55
C GLY A 145 0.71 -9.32 16.15
N TYR A 146 0.94 -8.17 15.55
CA TYR A 146 0.22 -6.95 15.88
C TYR A 146 -1.03 -6.84 15.01
N HIS A 147 -2.12 -6.34 15.58
CA HIS A 147 -3.39 -6.23 14.88
C HIS A 147 -3.36 -5.10 13.84
N THR A 148 -3.79 -5.39 12.61
CA THR A 148 -3.77 -4.46 11.47
C THR A 148 -5.02 -4.60 10.62
N ARG A 149 -5.31 -3.61 9.77
CA ARG A 149 -6.46 -3.63 8.85
C ARG A 149 -6.42 -4.80 7.85
N PRO A 150 -5.26 -5.24 7.33
CA PRO A 150 -5.19 -6.46 6.54
C PRO A 150 -5.65 -7.73 7.28
N VAL A 151 -5.42 -7.85 8.59
CA VAL A 151 -5.93 -8.96 9.41
C VAL A 151 -7.47 -8.93 9.45
N ASP A 152 -8.06 -7.75 9.67
CA ASP A 152 -9.52 -7.57 9.61
C ASP A 152 -10.09 -7.99 8.25
N ALA A 153 -9.44 -7.57 7.16
CA ALA A 153 -9.87 -7.88 5.80
C ALA A 153 -9.85 -9.39 5.51
N ALA A 154 -8.76 -10.07 5.88
CA ALA A 154 -8.62 -11.51 5.70
C ALA A 154 -9.69 -12.28 6.49
N HIS A 155 -9.91 -11.90 7.76
CA HIS A 155 -10.94 -12.51 8.59
C HIS A 155 -12.36 -12.22 8.08
N GLY A 156 -12.61 -11.04 7.51
CA GLY A 156 -13.88 -10.70 6.86
C GLY A 156 -14.24 -11.65 5.71
N LEU A 157 -13.29 -11.91 4.81
CA LEU A 157 -13.48 -12.90 3.72
C LEU A 157 -13.69 -14.32 4.28
N TRP A 158 -12.96 -14.69 5.34
CA TRP A 158 -13.14 -15.97 6.00
C TRP A 158 -14.57 -16.14 6.55
N LYS A 159 -15.10 -15.14 7.25
CA LYS A 159 -16.47 -15.14 7.77
C LYS A 159 -17.50 -15.31 6.64
N LEU A 160 -17.34 -14.61 5.53
CA LEU A 160 -18.21 -14.78 4.35
C LEU A 160 -18.15 -16.20 3.80
N SER A 161 -16.97 -16.83 3.78
CA SER A 161 -16.84 -18.25 3.38
C SER A 161 -17.60 -19.19 4.31
N ARG A 162 -17.68 -18.89 5.61
CA ARG A 162 -18.44 -19.70 6.58
C ARG A 162 -19.95 -19.59 6.35
N VAL A 163 -20.43 -18.41 5.97
CA VAL A 163 -21.83 -18.21 5.54
C VAL A 163 -22.12 -19.13 4.35
N VAL A 164 -21.28 -19.11 3.31
CA VAL A 164 -21.41 -20.00 2.15
C VAL A 164 -21.37 -21.47 2.59
N LYS A 165 -20.35 -21.88 3.36
CA LYS A 165 -20.16 -23.28 3.82
C LYS A 165 -21.36 -23.82 4.59
N SER A 166 -22.05 -22.98 5.36
CA SER A 166 -23.22 -23.37 6.16
C SER A 166 -24.49 -23.59 5.33
N SER A 167 -24.52 -23.16 4.06
CA SER A 167 -25.68 -23.21 3.19
C SER A 167 -25.48 -24.19 2.01
N PRO A 168 -26.32 -25.23 1.86
CA PRO A 168 -26.23 -26.14 0.72
C PRO A 168 -26.45 -25.46 -0.65
N SER A 169 -27.35 -24.48 -0.73
CA SER A 169 -27.65 -23.74 -1.96
C SER A 169 -26.48 -22.84 -2.37
N LEU A 170 -25.92 -22.07 -1.43
CA LEU A 170 -24.77 -21.20 -1.70
C LEU A 170 -23.54 -22.01 -2.04
N ARG A 171 -23.25 -23.11 -1.31
CA ARG A 171 -22.15 -24.02 -1.68
C ARG A 171 -22.29 -24.52 -3.11
N SER A 172 -23.47 -25.01 -3.50
CA SER A 172 -23.70 -25.49 -4.86
C SER A 172 -23.43 -24.40 -5.91
N LEU A 173 -23.82 -23.14 -5.65
CA LEU A 173 -23.52 -22.02 -6.54
C LEU A 173 -22.01 -21.77 -6.65
N PHE A 174 -21.30 -21.71 -5.51
CA PHE A 174 -19.86 -21.47 -5.44
C PHE A 174 -19.02 -22.62 -6.05
N GLU A 175 -19.53 -23.85 -6.03
CA GLU A 175 -18.87 -25.02 -6.64
C GLU A 175 -19.08 -25.11 -8.16
N THR A 176 -20.22 -24.64 -8.66
CA THR A 176 -20.62 -24.83 -10.07
C THR A 176 -20.44 -23.59 -10.94
N THR A 177 -20.16 -22.43 -10.33
CA THR A 177 -20.04 -21.15 -11.03
C THR A 177 -18.64 -20.57 -10.89
N THR A 178 -18.09 -20.06 -11.99
CA THR A 178 -16.79 -19.37 -11.97
C THR A 178 -16.88 -18.06 -11.18
N PRO A 179 -15.77 -17.56 -10.59
CA PRO A 179 -15.78 -16.30 -9.84
C PRO A 179 -16.40 -15.11 -10.60
N ALA A 180 -16.17 -15.03 -11.91
CA ALA A 180 -16.72 -13.98 -12.77
C ALA A 180 -18.27 -14.07 -12.90
N GLY A 181 -18.84 -15.27 -12.87
CA GLY A 181 -20.29 -15.48 -12.96
C GLY A 181 -21.02 -15.45 -11.61
N LEU A 182 -20.29 -15.50 -10.49
CA LEU A 182 -20.90 -15.66 -9.16
C LEU A 182 -21.83 -14.51 -8.79
N LYS A 183 -21.46 -13.27 -9.09
CA LYS A 183 -22.30 -12.09 -8.76
C LYS A 183 -23.69 -12.20 -9.40
N GLU A 184 -23.74 -12.57 -10.68
CA GLU A 184 -25.01 -12.75 -11.41
C GLU A 184 -25.80 -13.94 -10.86
N ALA A 185 -25.14 -15.10 -10.71
CA ALA A 185 -25.78 -16.32 -10.22
C ALA A 185 -26.39 -16.14 -8.81
N LEU A 186 -25.67 -15.47 -7.91
CA LEU A 186 -26.15 -15.13 -6.56
C LEU A 186 -27.37 -14.19 -6.63
N GLY A 187 -27.34 -13.19 -7.50
CA GLY A 187 -28.45 -12.23 -7.69
C GLY A 187 -29.78 -12.88 -8.09
N ASN A 188 -29.73 -14.04 -8.76
CA ASN A 188 -30.90 -14.78 -9.23
C ASN A 188 -31.65 -15.54 -8.12
N THR A 189 -31.13 -15.57 -6.89
CA THR A 189 -31.76 -16.28 -5.75
C THR A 189 -31.99 -15.34 -4.57
N ALA A 190 -32.99 -15.64 -3.72
CA ALA A 190 -33.24 -14.81 -2.53
C ALA A 190 -32.07 -14.86 -1.54
N GLU A 191 -31.59 -16.07 -1.23
CA GLU A 191 -30.46 -16.29 -0.33
C GLU A 191 -29.14 -15.73 -0.88
N GLY A 192 -28.91 -15.85 -2.20
CA GLY A 192 -27.76 -15.23 -2.84
C GLY A 192 -27.78 -13.70 -2.77
N ARG A 193 -28.96 -13.06 -2.88
CA ARG A 193 -29.10 -11.60 -2.65
C ARG A 193 -28.81 -11.20 -1.21
N GLU A 194 -29.21 -12.00 -0.22
CA GLU A 194 -28.85 -11.77 1.18
C GLU A 194 -27.34 -11.91 1.41
N PHE A 195 -26.70 -12.89 0.77
CA PHE A 195 -25.25 -13.02 0.79
C PHE A 195 -24.55 -11.82 0.12
N LEU A 196 -25.05 -11.36 -1.03
CA LEU A 196 -24.51 -10.18 -1.71
C LEU A 196 -24.60 -8.92 -0.84
N ALA A 197 -25.65 -8.75 -0.04
CA ALA A 197 -25.73 -7.64 0.91
C ALA A 197 -24.62 -7.72 1.98
N LYS A 198 -24.29 -8.91 2.50
CA LYS A 198 -23.16 -9.12 3.43
C LYS A 198 -21.81 -8.87 2.77
N LEU A 199 -21.69 -9.26 1.50
CA LEU A 199 -20.50 -8.95 0.71
C LEU A 199 -20.36 -7.44 0.50
N ASP A 200 -21.45 -6.72 0.22
CA ASP A 200 -21.45 -5.27 0.06
C ASP A 200 -21.06 -4.56 1.38
N GLU A 201 -21.52 -5.05 2.54
CA GLU A 201 -21.05 -4.57 3.85
C GLU A 201 -19.54 -4.75 4.02
N TYR A 202 -19.00 -5.92 3.65
CA TYR A 202 -17.56 -6.15 3.67
C TYR A 202 -16.80 -5.24 2.68
N LEU A 203 -17.28 -5.12 1.45
CA LEU A 203 -16.67 -4.30 0.40
C LEU A 203 -16.80 -2.81 0.69
N TYR A 204 -17.75 -2.41 1.52
CA TYR A 204 -17.85 -1.04 1.99
C TYR A 204 -16.54 -0.65 2.68
N ASP A 205 -16.02 -1.49 3.57
CA ASP A 205 -14.80 -1.24 4.33
C ASP A 205 -13.52 -1.70 3.63
N PHE A 206 -13.52 -2.85 2.96
CA PHE A 206 -12.30 -3.49 2.44
C PHE A 206 -12.24 -3.58 0.92
N GLY A 207 -13.25 -3.05 0.22
CA GLY A 207 -13.34 -3.08 -1.23
C GLY A 207 -12.55 -1.99 -1.95
N TRP A 208 -11.84 -1.12 -1.22
CA TRP A 208 -11.06 0.01 -1.76
C TRP A 208 -9.70 -0.37 -2.34
N ARG A 209 -9.50 -1.65 -2.65
CA ARG A 209 -8.24 -2.17 -3.18
C ARG A 209 -8.45 -2.72 -4.59
N SER A 210 -7.40 -2.66 -5.38
CA SER A 210 -7.27 -3.23 -6.71
C SER A 210 -6.02 -4.13 -6.74
N ASP A 211 -5.80 -4.89 -7.81
CA ASP A 211 -4.65 -5.81 -7.89
C ASP A 211 -3.39 -5.06 -8.33
N ALA A 212 -3.53 -4.15 -9.29
CA ALA A 212 -2.52 -3.16 -9.63
C ALA A 212 -2.69 -1.93 -8.74
N VAL A 213 -2.25 -2.04 -7.48
CA VAL A 213 -2.45 -1.02 -6.41
C VAL A 213 -2.06 0.40 -6.84
N PHE A 214 -1.03 0.56 -7.67
CA PHE A 214 -0.55 1.88 -8.12
C PHE A 214 -1.09 2.32 -9.48
N ASP A 215 -1.93 1.51 -10.13
CA ASP A 215 -2.58 1.87 -11.39
C ASP A 215 -3.97 2.44 -11.15
N LEU A 216 -4.12 3.73 -11.43
CA LEU A 216 -5.39 4.42 -11.28
C LEU A 216 -6.48 3.85 -12.21
N ALA A 217 -6.10 3.21 -13.31
CA ALA A 217 -7.00 2.59 -14.28
C ALA A 217 -7.56 1.24 -13.79
N ASP A 218 -6.94 0.59 -12.81
CA ASP A 218 -7.37 -0.71 -12.32
C ASP A 218 -8.68 -0.63 -11.52
N VAL A 219 -9.47 -1.70 -11.60
CA VAL A 219 -10.83 -1.75 -11.05
C VAL A 219 -10.79 -2.23 -9.61
N THR A 220 -11.44 -1.48 -8.72
CA THR A 220 -11.48 -1.84 -7.30
C THR A 220 -12.38 -3.06 -7.06
N TRP A 221 -12.13 -3.79 -5.96
CA TRP A 221 -12.96 -4.93 -5.55
C TRP A 221 -14.42 -4.54 -5.31
N ARG A 222 -14.68 -3.28 -4.92
CA ARG A 222 -16.03 -2.74 -4.76
C ARG A 222 -16.74 -2.55 -6.11
N GLU A 223 -16.02 -2.13 -7.14
CA GLU A 223 -16.57 -2.00 -8.50
C GLU A 223 -16.76 -3.37 -9.17
N ASN A 224 -15.80 -4.27 -8.99
CA ASN A 224 -15.85 -5.64 -9.51
C ASN A 224 -15.45 -6.67 -8.41
N PRO A 225 -16.42 -7.39 -7.83
CA PRO A 225 -16.15 -8.32 -6.73
C PRO A 225 -15.64 -9.70 -7.17
N THR A 226 -15.20 -9.87 -8.42
CA THR A 226 -14.71 -11.16 -8.93
C THR A 226 -13.56 -11.73 -8.08
N ILE A 227 -12.59 -10.90 -7.70
CA ILE A 227 -11.45 -11.30 -6.86
C ILE A 227 -11.89 -11.74 -5.46
N PRO A 228 -12.62 -10.92 -4.67
CA PRO A 228 -13.05 -11.33 -3.34
C PRO A 228 -13.99 -12.55 -3.38
N LEU A 229 -14.86 -12.68 -4.38
CA LEU A 229 -15.67 -13.88 -4.59
C LEU A 229 -14.80 -15.12 -4.83
N GLY A 230 -13.74 -15.00 -5.65
CA GLY A 230 -12.77 -16.08 -5.87
C GLY A 230 -12.00 -16.46 -4.60
N ASN A 231 -11.63 -15.50 -3.76
CA ASN A 231 -11.01 -15.78 -2.46
C ASN A 231 -11.98 -16.52 -1.53
N ILE A 232 -13.25 -16.11 -1.49
CA ILE A 232 -14.29 -16.80 -0.73
C ILE A 232 -14.45 -18.24 -1.23
N SER A 233 -14.51 -18.48 -2.55
CA SER A 233 -14.56 -19.83 -3.14
C SER A 233 -13.40 -20.71 -2.66
N ARG A 234 -12.18 -20.16 -2.55
CA ARG A 234 -11.00 -20.90 -2.07
C ARG A 234 -11.09 -21.23 -0.58
N PHE A 235 -11.70 -20.37 0.23
CA PHE A 235 -11.85 -20.58 1.67
C PHE A 235 -12.98 -21.56 2.03
N VAL A 236 -14.06 -21.65 1.25
CA VAL A 236 -15.20 -22.56 1.51
C VAL A 236 -14.79 -24.00 1.87
N PRO A 237 -13.90 -24.69 1.12
CA PRO A 237 -13.53 -26.07 1.44
C PRO A 237 -12.59 -26.20 2.65
N MET A 238 -11.96 -25.12 3.12
CA MET A 238 -10.95 -25.14 4.18
C MET A 238 -11.54 -25.44 5.57
N GLY A 239 -10.72 -26.07 6.42
CA GLY A 239 -11.05 -26.44 7.80
C GLY A 239 -10.93 -25.26 8.77
N ASP A 240 -11.40 -25.40 10.01
CA ASP A 240 -11.36 -24.29 10.98
C ASP A 240 -9.92 -23.97 11.43
N GLU A 241 -9.00 -24.92 11.27
CA GLU A 241 -7.56 -24.76 11.45
C GLU A 241 -6.92 -23.76 10.47
N ASP A 242 -7.56 -23.52 9.32
CA ASP A 242 -7.10 -22.58 8.27
C ASP A 242 -7.63 -21.16 8.48
N ASP A 243 -8.40 -20.90 9.55
CA ASP A 243 -8.88 -19.56 9.88
C ASP A 243 -7.67 -18.60 10.00
N PRO A 244 -7.64 -17.47 9.26
CA PRO A 244 -6.57 -16.49 9.35
C PRO A 244 -6.28 -16.04 10.80
N MET A 245 -7.27 -16.06 11.69
CA MET A 245 -7.11 -15.74 13.09
C MET A 245 -6.27 -16.76 13.87
N VAL A 246 -6.23 -18.03 13.44
CA VAL A 246 -5.35 -19.05 14.03
C VAL A 246 -3.89 -18.68 13.76
N ALA A 247 -3.55 -18.36 12.51
CA ALA A 247 -2.20 -17.93 12.14
C ALA A 247 -1.81 -16.62 12.86
N PHE A 248 -2.72 -15.66 12.93
CA PHE A 248 -2.52 -14.42 13.68
C PHE A 248 -2.24 -14.67 15.17
N ASN A 249 -3.07 -15.47 15.85
CA ASN A 249 -2.89 -15.80 17.27
C ASN A 249 -1.59 -16.57 17.53
N ASN A 250 -1.17 -17.43 16.60
CA ASN A 250 0.13 -18.10 16.67
C ASN A 250 1.29 -17.11 16.57
N SER A 251 1.20 -16.10 15.71
CA SER A 251 2.21 -15.03 15.64
C SER A 251 2.23 -14.15 16.89
N VAL A 252 1.07 -13.83 17.48
CA VAL A 252 0.98 -13.15 18.79
C VAL A 252 1.73 -13.94 19.85
N LYS A 253 1.42 -15.25 19.97
CA LYS A 253 2.04 -16.14 20.95
C LYS A 253 3.55 -16.24 20.75
N ARG A 254 4.02 -16.45 19.51
CA ARG A 254 5.46 -16.48 19.19
C ARG A 254 6.16 -15.20 19.60
N ARG A 255 5.60 -14.03 19.26
CA ARG A 255 6.17 -12.75 19.68
C ARG A 255 6.33 -12.68 21.20
N GLU A 256 5.28 -13.02 21.95
CA GLU A 256 5.30 -12.96 23.41
C GLU A 256 6.33 -13.91 24.02
N GLU A 257 6.42 -15.14 23.53
CA GLU A 257 7.42 -16.13 23.95
C GLU A 257 8.85 -15.66 23.66
N ARG A 258 9.11 -15.14 22.45
CA ARG A 258 10.43 -14.63 22.04
C ARG A 258 10.83 -13.39 22.84
N THR A 259 9.89 -12.48 23.08
CA THR A 259 10.08 -11.30 23.93
C THR A 259 10.43 -11.71 25.36
N ALA A 260 9.75 -12.73 25.92
CA ALA A 260 10.06 -13.23 27.25
C ALA A 260 11.45 -13.90 27.31
N ALA A 261 11.81 -14.70 26.31
CA ALA A 261 13.09 -15.41 26.25
C ALA A 261 14.30 -14.46 26.23
N ILE A 262 14.26 -13.41 25.42
CA ILE A 262 15.36 -12.42 25.38
C ILE A 262 15.42 -11.59 26.68
N ARG A 263 14.28 -11.24 27.29
CA ARG A 263 14.26 -10.60 28.62
C ARG A 263 14.91 -11.46 29.70
N GLU A 264 14.62 -12.76 29.70
CA GLU A 264 15.24 -13.72 30.61
C GLU A 264 16.76 -13.82 30.36
N ARG A 265 17.17 -13.92 29.09
CA ARG A 265 18.58 -13.93 28.70
C ARG A 265 19.35 -12.70 29.19
N LEU A 266 18.70 -11.54 29.18
CA LEU A 266 19.27 -10.25 29.56
C LEU A 266 19.05 -9.89 31.04
N ALA A 267 18.43 -10.75 31.85
CA ALA A 267 18.10 -10.42 33.24
C ALA A 267 19.32 -10.07 34.12
N GLY A 268 20.52 -10.56 33.75
CA GLY A 268 21.79 -10.24 34.41
C GLY A 268 22.53 -9.02 33.85
N ASP A 269 22.05 -8.41 32.77
CA ASP A 269 22.68 -7.29 32.07
C ASP A 269 21.66 -6.15 31.91
N ALA A 270 21.61 -5.27 32.92
CA ALA A 270 20.65 -4.19 32.97
C ALA A 270 20.78 -3.19 31.81
N GLU A 271 21.98 -3.01 31.26
CA GLU A 271 22.25 -2.09 30.16
C GLU A 271 21.73 -2.65 28.84
N LYS A 272 22.03 -3.92 28.53
CA LYS A 272 21.46 -4.58 27.35
C LYS A 272 19.95 -4.74 27.47
N LEU A 273 19.41 -5.04 28.65
CA LEU A 273 17.97 -5.09 28.87
C LEU A 273 17.30 -3.73 28.62
N ALA A 274 17.87 -2.63 29.12
CA ALA A 274 17.36 -1.29 28.84
C ALA A 274 17.40 -0.95 27.34
N THR A 275 18.46 -1.36 26.65
CA THR A 275 18.59 -1.22 25.19
C THR A 275 17.49 -1.99 24.46
N PHE A 276 17.26 -3.25 24.85
CA PHE A 276 16.19 -4.09 24.30
C PHE A 276 14.81 -3.44 24.46
N GLU A 277 14.46 -2.98 25.66
CA GLU A 277 13.15 -2.35 25.91
C GLU A 277 12.96 -1.06 25.10
N ARG A 278 14.03 -0.27 24.92
CA ARG A 278 14.01 0.92 24.07
C ARG A 278 13.71 0.54 22.62
N LEU A 279 14.45 -0.42 22.07
CA LEU A 279 14.27 -0.91 20.69
C LEU A 279 12.87 -1.49 20.50
N LEU A 280 12.44 -2.41 21.36
CA LEU A 280 11.09 -2.98 21.34
C LEU A 280 10.00 -1.90 21.38
N GLY A 281 10.19 -0.87 22.21
CA GLY A 281 9.24 0.24 22.38
C GLY A 281 9.01 1.06 21.11
N VAL A 282 10.01 1.18 20.23
CA VAL A 282 9.93 1.93 18.97
C VAL A 282 9.59 1.03 17.78
N SER A 283 10.09 -0.21 17.77
CA SER A 283 9.88 -1.16 16.67
C SER A 283 8.49 -1.79 16.66
N LYS A 284 7.77 -1.77 17.80
CA LYS A 284 6.36 -2.22 17.86
C LYS A 284 5.44 -1.50 16.87
N TYR A 285 5.84 -0.31 16.40
CA TYR A 285 5.10 0.43 15.39
C TYR A 285 5.50 0.05 13.97
N ALA A 286 6.71 -0.48 13.73
CA ALA A 286 7.27 -0.65 12.39
C ALA A 286 6.36 -1.51 11.50
N TYR A 287 6.03 -2.72 11.94
CA TYR A 287 5.22 -3.64 11.13
C TYR A 287 3.75 -3.22 10.99
N PRO A 288 3.02 -2.83 12.07
CA PRO A 288 1.64 -2.33 11.93
C PRO A 288 1.54 -1.12 11.02
N LEU A 289 2.51 -0.21 11.11
CA LEU A 289 2.60 0.96 10.25
C LEU A 289 2.76 0.56 8.78
N THR A 290 3.65 -0.40 8.49
CA THR A 290 3.85 -0.94 7.14
C THR A 290 2.56 -1.58 6.57
N GLU A 291 1.73 -2.20 7.39
CA GLU A 291 0.49 -2.82 6.92
C GLU A 291 -0.67 -1.82 6.79
N ASP A 292 -0.87 -0.96 7.80
CA ASP A 292 -2.01 -0.04 7.84
C ASP A 292 -1.86 1.11 6.83
N HIS A 293 -0.63 1.57 6.55
CA HIS A 293 -0.47 2.59 5.50
C HIS A 293 -0.84 2.05 4.13
N ALA A 294 -0.51 0.80 3.82
CA ALA A 294 -0.88 0.17 2.55
C ALA A 294 -2.41 0.13 2.38
N PHE A 295 -3.15 -0.06 3.49
CA PHE A 295 -4.61 0.00 3.47
C PHE A 295 -5.14 1.43 3.23
N TYR A 296 -4.71 2.41 4.04
CA TYR A 296 -5.29 3.76 4.00
C TYR A 296 -4.75 4.65 2.87
N ILE A 297 -3.49 4.47 2.47
CA ILE A 297 -2.82 5.28 1.45
C ILE A 297 -2.88 4.58 0.09
N ASP A 298 -2.22 3.42 -0.03
CA ASP A 298 -1.97 2.79 -1.33
C ASP A 298 -3.25 2.26 -1.96
N GLN A 299 -4.11 1.66 -1.14
CA GLN A 299 -5.38 1.11 -1.61
C GLN A 299 -6.45 2.20 -1.58
N MET A 300 -6.87 2.61 -0.37
CA MET A 300 -8.00 3.51 -0.21
C MET A 300 -7.76 4.89 -0.84
N GLY A 301 -6.59 5.50 -0.63
CA GLY A 301 -6.26 6.80 -1.20
C GLY A 301 -6.31 6.79 -2.73
N VAL A 302 -5.72 5.77 -3.37
CA VAL A 302 -5.73 5.62 -4.84
C VAL A 302 -7.15 5.37 -5.36
N ALA A 303 -7.92 4.48 -4.72
CA ALA A 303 -9.30 4.20 -5.10
C ALA A 303 -10.23 5.41 -5.00
N LEU A 304 -10.07 6.24 -3.96
CA LEU A 304 -10.84 7.49 -3.81
C LEU A 304 -10.49 8.50 -4.90
N PHE A 305 -9.21 8.60 -5.25
CA PHE A 305 -8.79 9.46 -6.36
C PHE A 305 -9.32 8.95 -7.70
N ARG A 306 -9.26 7.64 -7.94
CA ARG A 306 -9.86 7.00 -9.12
C ARG A 306 -11.33 7.36 -9.25
N ARG A 307 -12.11 7.19 -8.19
CA ARG A 307 -13.56 7.49 -8.17
C ARG A 307 -13.85 8.92 -8.62
N TYR A 308 -13.06 9.88 -8.14
CA TYR A 308 -13.17 11.26 -8.60
C TYR A 308 -12.77 11.44 -10.07
N ILE A 309 -11.66 10.84 -10.50
CA ILE A 309 -11.17 10.93 -11.88
C ILE A 309 -12.16 10.31 -12.88
N ARG A 310 -12.86 9.22 -12.52
CA ARG A 310 -13.93 8.65 -13.36
C ARG A 310 -15.06 9.63 -13.63
N VAL A 311 -15.53 10.34 -12.59
CA VAL A 311 -16.58 11.36 -12.74
C VAL A 311 -16.10 12.52 -13.62
N LEU A 312 -14.83 12.92 -13.47
CA LEU A 312 -14.24 13.92 -14.35
C LEU A 312 -14.21 13.44 -15.80
N GLY A 313 -13.82 12.18 -16.04
CA GLY A 313 -13.82 11.57 -17.37
C GLY A 313 -15.21 11.53 -18.00
N GLU A 314 -16.24 11.12 -17.25
CA GLU A 314 -17.63 11.11 -17.70
C GLU A 314 -18.11 12.50 -18.13
N ARG A 315 -17.74 13.55 -17.38
CA ARG A 315 -18.08 14.94 -17.74
C ARG A 315 -17.37 15.42 -19.00
N LEU A 316 -16.08 15.10 -19.14
CA LEU A 316 -15.31 15.43 -20.34
C LEU A 316 -15.86 14.69 -21.57
N ALA A 317 -16.31 13.44 -21.42
CA ALA A 317 -16.98 12.70 -22.48
C ALA A 317 -18.33 13.34 -22.87
N ALA A 318 -19.15 13.73 -21.89
CA ALA A 318 -20.41 14.43 -22.14
C ALA A 318 -20.23 15.77 -22.88
N ARG A 319 -19.07 16.41 -22.74
CA ARG A 319 -18.68 17.64 -23.45
C ARG A 319 -18.01 17.39 -24.81
N GLY A 320 -17.84 16.12 -25.20
CA GLY A 320 -17.22 15.74 -26.48
C GLY A 320 -15.69 15.84 -26.49
N CYS A 321 -15.05 16.03 -25.33
CA CYS A 321 -13.58 16.01 -25.21
C CYS A 321 -13.02 14.58 -25.28
N LEU A 322 -13.83 13.59 -24.87
CA LEU A 322 -13.53 12.16 -24.83
C LEU A 322 -14.69 11.36 -25.46
N GLU A 323 -14.44 10.10 -25.83
CA GLU A 323 -15.49 9.23 -26.36
C GLU A 323 -16.26 8.55 -25.20
N THR A 324 -15.52 8.09 -24.19
CA THR A 324 -16.05 7.46 -22.98
C THR A 324 -15.38 8.02 -21.72
N GLY A 325 -16.02 7.86 -20.56
CA GLY A 325 -15.45 8.35 -19.30
C GLY A 325 -14.10 7.72 -18.94
N ASP A 326 -13.91 6.44 -19.24
CA ASP A 326 -12.68 5.71 -18.92
C ASP A 326 -11.50 6.10 -19.83
N ASP A 327 -11.73 6.85 -20.91
CA ASP A 327 -10.66 7.39 -21.77
C ASP A 327 -9.72 8.33 -21.01
N ILE A 328 -10.18 8.92 -19.90
CA ILE A 328 -9.38 9.81 -19.06
C ILE A 328 -8.11 9.12 -18.52
N PHE A 329 -8.11 7.80 -18.35
CA PHE A 329 -6.95 7.04 -17.86
C PHE A 329 -5.80 6.96 -18.87
N PHE A 330 -6.05 7.29 -20.14
CA PHE A 330 -5.00 7.43 -21.15
C PHE A 330 -4.45 8.86 -21.23
N LEU A 331 -4.99 9.80 -20.46
CA LEU A 331 -4.53 11.18 -20.41
C LEU A 331 -3.44 11.40 -19.36
N ARG A 332 -2.55 12.35 -19.62
CA ARG A 332 -1.60 12.88 -18.63
C ARG A 332 -2.23 14.09 -17.95
N ASP A 333 -1.73 14.46 -16.78
CA ASP A 333 -2.21 15.62 -16.00
C ASP A 333 -2.39 16.90 -16.83
N ARG A 334 -1.47 17.19 -17.75
CA ARG A 334 -1.57 18.36 -18.64
C ARG A 334 -2.75 18.29 -19.61
N ASP A 335 -3.03 17.10 -20.14
CA ASP A 335 -4.09 16.89 -21.15
C ASP A 335 -5.45 16.96 -20.44
N VAL A 336 -5.56 16.39 -19.23
CA VAL A 336 -6.76 16.53 -18.40
C VAL A 336 -7.04 18.01 -18.09
N ARG A 337 -6.03 18.77 -17.67
CA ARG A 337 -6.19 20.21 -17.38
C ARG A 337 -6.56 21.03 -18.62
N ASP A 338 -6.00 20.69 -19.77
CA ASP A 338 -6.30 21.36 -21.04
C ASP A 338 -7.76 21.11 -21.46
N ALA A 339 -8.20 19.84 -21.44
CA ALA A 339 -9.59 19.48 -21.71
C ALA A 339 -10.57 20.17 -20.75
N MET A 340 -10.23 20.26 -19.46
CA MET A 340 -11.04 21.00 -18.49
C MET A 340 -11.15 22.48 -18.82
N ALA A 341 -10.01 23.14 -19.07
CA ALA A 341 -9.98 24.59 -19.27
C ALA A 341 -10.56 25.04 -20.62
N ASN A 342 -10.35 24.24 -21.68
CA ASN A 342 -10.51 24.68 -23.05
C ASN A 342 -11.45 23.80 -23.89
N ASP A 343 -12.07 22.76 -23.32
CA ASP A 343 -12.87 21.78 -24.06
C ASP A 343 -12.08 21.07 -25.18
N THR A 344 -10.76 20.93 -25.01
CA THR A 344 -9.92 20.31 -26.04
C THR A 344 -10.34 18.87 -26.31
N ASP A 345 -10.59 18.56 -27.58
CA ASP A 345 -10.85 17.20 -28.05
C ASP A 345 -9.58 16.35 -28.01
N HIS A 346 -9.58 15.33 -27.16
CA HIS A 346 -8.48 14.39 -26.98
C HIS A 346 -8.78 12.98 -27.50
N ARG A 347 -9.90 12.76 -28.21
CA ARG A 347 -10.27 11.41 -28.71
C ARG A 347 -9.18 10.78 -29.59
N ALA A 348 -8.59 11.55 -30.50
CA ALA A 348 -7.49 11.05 -31.34
C ALA A 348 -6.24 10.68 -30.51
N LEU A 349 -5.91 11.49 -29.49
CA LEU A 349 -4.79 11.25 -28.59
C LEU A 349 -5.00 9.99 -27.74
N VAL A 350 -6.24 9.75 -27.29
CA VAL A 350 -6.61 8.54 -26.55
C VAL A 350 -6.46 7.30 -27.42
N VAL A 351 -6.92 7.33 -28.68
CA VAL A 351 -6.75 6.21 -29.62
C VAL A 351 -5.27 5.86 -29.80
N GLU A 352 -4.41 6.87 -30.00
CA GLU A 352 -2.96 6.68 -30.12
C GLU A 352 -2.37 6.01 -28.86
N ARG A 353 -2.70 6.54 -27.67
CA ARG A 353 -2.13 6.04 -26.40
C ARG A 353 -2.66 4.69 -25.99
N ARG A 354 -3.91 4.38 -26.32
CA ARG A 354 -4.49 3.04 -26.13
C ARG A 354 -3.76 2.02 -26.99
N ALA A 355 -3.55 2.30 -28.27
CA ALA A 355 -2.77 1.44 -29.15
C ALA A 355 -1.33 1.26 -28.66
N HIS A 356 -0.70 2.32 -28.16
CA HIS A 356 0.63 2.24 -27.56
C HIS A 356 0.63 1.37 -26.28
N HIS A 357 -0.35 1.54 -25.40
CA HIS A 357 -0.50 0.75 -24.17
C HIS A 357 -0.68 -0.75 -24.48
N GLU A 358 -1.55 -1.10 -25.42
CA GLU A 358 -1.76 -2.49 -25.86
C GLU A 358 -0.51 -3.10 -26.51
N ALA A 359 0.30 -2.30 -27.21
CA ALA A 359 1.57 -2.75 -27.76
C ALA A 359 2.59 -3.02 -26.63
N CYS A 360 2.69 -2.12 -25.65
CA CYS A 360 3.58 -2.26 -24.51
C CYS A 360 3.22 -3.44 -23.58
N ALA A 361 1.93 -3.71 -23.39
CA ALA A 361 1.45 -4.81 -22.56
C ALA A 361 1.87 -6.20 -23.08
N LYS A 362 2.27 -6.31 -24.35
CA LYS A 362 2.77 -7.55 -24.97
C LYS A 362 4.27 -7.76 -24.75
N VAL A 363 4.96 -6.77 -24.19
CA VAL A 363 6.40 -6.82 -23.93
C VAL A 363 6.61 -7.13 -22.45
N VAL A 364 7.48 -8.11 -22.17
CA VAL A 364 7.95 -8.37 -20.81
C VAL A 364 8.88 -7.21 -20.41
N PRO A 365 8.54 -6.42 -19.38
CA PRO A 365 9.39 -5.33 -18.94
C PRO A 365 10.72 -5.87 -18.43
N ALA A 366 11.78 -5.08 -18.59
CA ALA A 366 13.04 -5.38 -17.91
C ALA A 366 12.81 -5.32 -16.39
N GLN A 367 13.50 -6.15 -15.61
CA GLN A 367 13.36 -6.09 -14.15
C GLN A 367 13.97 -4.81 -13.56
N SER A 368 15.01 -4.29 -14.21
CA SER A 368 15.68 -3.04 -13.84
C SER A 368 16.09 -2.26 -15.09
N LEU A 369 16.26 -0.95 -14.93
CA LEU A 369 16.81 -0.07 -15.96
C LEU A 369 18.20 0.41 -15.52
N GLY A 370 19.16 0.37 -16.44
CA GLY A 370 20.54 0.76 -16.15
C GLY A 370 21.38 -0.37 -15.54
N HIS A 371 22.50 -0.01 -14.92
CA HIS A 371 23.39 -0.94 -14.23
C HIS A 371 23.16 -0.82 -12.73
N PRO A 372 22.98 -1.95 -12.00
CA PRO A 372 22.90 -1.90 -10.55
C PRO A 372 24.23 -1.37 -9.97
N PRO A 373 24.19 -0.68 -8.82
CA PRO A 373 25.41 -0.28 -8.12
C PRO A 373 26.24 -1.52 -7.75
N VAL A 374 27.55 -1.32 -7.63
CA VAL A 374 28.45 -2.37 -7.13
C VAL A 374 28.05 -2.68 -5.68
N PRO A 375 27.88 -3.96 -5.28
CA PRO A 375 27.58 -4.31 -3.90
C PRO A 375 28.64 -3.76 -2.93
N PRO A 376 28.26 -3.35 -1.71
CA PRO A 376 29.22 -2.88 -0.71
C PRO A 376 30.19 -4.00 -0.31
N GLU A 377 31.48 -3.65 -0.14
CA GLU A 377 32.52 -4.54 0.35
C GLU A 377 32.52 -4.60 1.89
N PRO A 378 33.13 -5.63 2.52
CA PRO A 378 33.26 -5.70 3.97
C PRO A 378 33.94 -4.45 4.54
N GLY A 379 33.21 -3.69 5.37
CA GLY A 379 33.69 -2.44 5.99
C GLY A 379 33.19 -1.16 5.33
N ASP A 380 32.50 -1.26 4.19
CA ASP A 380 31.81 -0.13 3.59
C ASP A 380 30.64 0.33 4.46
N PHE A 381 30.31 1.63 4.35
CA PHE A 381 29.10 2.14 4.97
C PHE A 381 27.87 1.61 4.21
N ILE A 382 27.01 0.92 4.95
CA ILE A 382 25.68 0.54 4.47
C ILE A 382 24.67 1.56 5.02
N ASP A 383 23.95 2.23 4.12
CA ASP A 383 22.89 3.16 4.52
C ASP A 383 21.76 2.39 5.22
N PRO A 384 21.42 2.70 6.49
CA PRO A 384 20.39 1.96 7.23
C PRO A 384 19.02 1.97 6.56
N PHE A 385 18.68 3.05 5.85
CA PHE A 385 17.43 3.16 5.10
C PHE A 385 17.43 2.20 3.90
N VAL A 386 18.53 2.18 3.14
CA VAL A 386 18.66 1.30 1.97
C VAL A 386 18.70 -0.17 2.39
N ASP A 387 19.42 -0.51 3.45
CA ASP A 387 19.45 -1.89 3.99
C ASP A 387 18.05 -2.35 4.39
N SER A 388 17.36 -1.54 5.20
CA SER A 388 16.05 -1.90 5.74
C SER A 388 14.97 -2.02 4.65
N LEU A 389 14.96 -1.09 3.69
CA LEU A 389 13.95 -1.04 2.64
C LEU A 389 14.31 -1.89 1.42
N ALA A 390 15.43 -1.61 0.75
CA ALA A 390 15.76 -2.27 -0.51
C ALA A 390 16.22 -3.71 -0.28
N THR A 391 17.18 -3.91 0.62
CA THR A 391 17.80 -5.23 0.81
C THR A 391 16.92 -6.18 1.61
N ARG A 392 16.43 -5.78 2.79
CA ARG A 392 15.69 -6.67 3.69
C ARG A 392 14.21 -6.80 3.34
N LEU A 393 13.52 -5.71 3.05
CA LEU A 393 12.08 -5.75 2.74
C LEU A 393 11.81 -6.13 1.27
N LEU A 394 12.49 -5.49 0.32
CA LEU A 394 12.21 -5.69 -1.11
C LEU A 394 13.07 -6.80 -1.75
N GLY A 395 14.18 -7.18 -1.12
CA GLY A 395 15.10 -8.20 -1.66
C GLY A 395 15.83 -7.76 -2.93
N VAL A 396 16.10 -6.47 -3.07
CA VAL A 396 16.69 -5.80 -4.24
C VAL A 396 18.15 -5.44 -4.02
#